data_AF-A0A956HHU4-F1
#
_entry.id   AF-A0A956HHU4-F1
#
_cell.length_a   1.000
_cell.length_b   1.000
_cell.length_c   1.000
_cell.angle_alpha   90.00
_cell.angle_beta   90.00
_cell.angle_gamma   90.00
#
_symmetry.space_group_name_H-M   'P 1'
#
loop_
_entity.id
_entity.type
_entity.pdbx_description
1 polymer ?
#
loop_
_entity_poly.entity_id
_entity_poly.type
_entity_poly.pdbx_seq_one_letter_code
_entity_poly.pdbx_strand_id
1 'polypeptide(L)'
;MVRLLVAAGLFAGESLADELAFIRHFHHHPRNLLLHHLGFPLTLLGALVLASSVSIAGVPGHVVLAVLYTLGFLALDRLVGLGYALVFVLLGGAVSWIRARGGGWPIGLGLLLTGGATQVLGHVIYERALPAFRAFEALFTTPFYLLLTIYMRLGYRPGLEREIEALRPRWNGAGRRLG
;
A
#
# COMPACT_ATOMS: atom_id res chain seq x y z
N MET A 1 12.81 1.31 13.28
CA MET A 1 12.02 0.57 12.28
C MET A 1 12.82 0.28 11.01
N VAL A 2 13.20 1.27 10.19
CA VAL A 2 13.87 1.05 8.89
C VAL A 2 15.07 0.08 8.96
N ARG A 3 16.02 0.28 9.89
CA ARG A 3 17.16 -0.64 10.06
C ARG A 3 16.75 -2.10 10.32
N LEU A 4 15.65 -2.33 11.05
CA LEU A 4 15.11 -3.67 11.30
C LEU A 4 14.50 -4.25 10.02
N LEU A 5 13.79 -3.45 9.23
CA LEU A 5 13.20 -3.89 7.96
C LEU A 5 14.28 -4.25 6.92
N VAL A 6 15.39 -3.51 6.90
CA VAL A 6 16.57 -3.83 6.08
C VAL A 6 17.23 -5.11 6.58
N ALA A 7 17.49 -5.23 7.88
CA ALA A 7 18.09 -6.43 8.47
C ALA A 7 17.23 -7.69 8.26
N ALA A 8 15.91 -7.54 8.22
CA ALA A 8 14.96 -8.62 7.93
C ALA A 8 14.78 -8.90 6.43
N GLY A 9 15.46 -8.18 5.53
CA GLY A 9 15.33 -8.33 4.07
C GLY A 9 13.96 -7.91 3.51
N LEU A 10 13.16 -7.17 4.28
CA LEU A 10 11.84 -6.68 3.88
C LEU A 10 11.96 -5.43 3.00
N PHE A 11 12.93 -4.56 3.30
CA PHE A 11 13.39 -3.52 2.39
C PHE A 11 14.50 -4.08 1.51
N ALA A 12 14.44 -3.80 0.21
CA ALA A 12 15.60 -3.96 -0.65
C ALA A 12 16.51 -2.76 -0.45
N GLY A 13 15.93 -1.57 -0.35
CA GLY A 13 16.63 -0.31 -0.13
C GLY A 13 17.42 -0.24 1.17
N GLU A 14 18.51 0.51 1.19
CA GLU A 14 19.32 0.74 2.41
C GLU A 14 18.71 1.82 3.32
N SER A 15 17.77 2.60 2.79
CA SER A 15 17.03 3.64 3.51
C SER A 15 15.56 3.65 3.11
N LEU A 16 14.75 4.44 3.82
CA LEU A 16 13.37 4.68 3.40
C LEU A 16 13.32 5.34 2.02
N ALA A 17 14.16 6.35 1.76
CA ALA A 17 14.17 7.02 0.46
C ALA A 17 14.52 6.05 -0.67
N ASP A 18 15.47 5.14 -0.45
CA ASP A 18 15.88 4.13 -1.43
C ASP A 18 14.76 3.13 -1.74
N GLU A 19 14.05 2.65 -0.70
CA GLU A 19 12.88 1.77 -0.90
C GLU A 19 11.74 2.51 -1.63
N LEU A 20 11.48 3.78 -1.28
CA LEU A 20 10.44 4.57 -1.95
C LEU A 20 10.83 4.95 -3.39
N ALA A 21 12.12 5.16 -3.67
CA ALA A 21 12.63 5.39 -5.03
C ALA A 21 12.44 4.16 -5.93
N PHE A 22 12.62 2.96 -5.37
CA PHE A 22 12.26 1.71 -6.07
C PHE A 22 10.77 1.70 -6.43
N ILE A 23 9.87 1.96 -5.48
CA ILE A 23 8.43 1.99 -5.74
C ILE A 23 8.08 3.04 -6.79
N ARG A 24 8.63 4.26 -6.65
CA ARG A 24 8.43 5.35 -7.59
C ARG A 24 8.84 4.97 -9.00
N HIS A 25 9.96 4.27 -9.17
CA HIS A 25 10.43 3.86 -10.49
C HIS A 25 9.39 2.99 -11.23
N PHE A 26 8.72 2.07 -10.54
CA PHE A 26 7.68 1.23 -11.13
C PHE A 26 6.29 1.87 -11.16
N HIS A 27 6.11 3.05 -10.56
CA HIS A 27 4.84 3.79 -10.52
C HIS A 27 5.03 5.25 -10.94
N HIS A 28 5.89 5.51 -11.92
CA HIS A 28 6.34 6.87 -12.26
C HIS A 28 5.35 7.61 -13.16
N HIS A 29 4.52 6.90 -13.94
CA HIS A 29 3.54 7.53 -14.80
C HIS A 29 2.35 8.07 -13.98
N PRO A 30 1.99 9.36 -14.08
CA PRO A 30 0.98 9.96 -13.21
C PRO A 30 -0.41 9.34 -13.35
N ARG A 31 -0.78 8.85 -14.54
CA ARG A 31 -2.05 8.14 -14.77
C ARG A 31 -2.05 6.73 -14.17
N ASN A 32 -0.89 6.05 -14.14
CA ASN A 32 -0.76 4.77 -13.45
C ASN A 32 -0.97 4.98 -11.95
N LEU A 33 -0.22 5.94 -11.38
CA LEU A 33 -0.34 6.30 -9.97
C LEU A 33 -1.78 6.69 -9.58
N LEU A 34 -2.50 7.43 -10.44
CA LEU A 34 -3.92 7.73 -10.21
C LEU A 34 -4.79 6.47 -10.14
N LEU A 35 -4.61 5.53 -11.07
CA LEU A 35 -5.34 4.26 -11.02
C LEU A 35 -5.01 3.44 -9.77
N HIS A 36 -3.79 3.55 -9.24
CA HIS A 36 -3.46 2.99 -7.93
C HIS A 36 -4.21 3.66 -6.78
N HIS A 37 -4.27 5.00 -6.76
CA HIS A 37 -5.06 5.70 -5.73
C HIS A 37 -6.55 5.36 -5.78
N LEU A 38 -7.09 5.00 -6.96
CA LEU A 38 -8.49 4.60 -7.11
C LEU A 38 -8.72 3.11 -6.83
N GLY A 39 -7.83 2.23 -7.29
CA GLY A 39 -7.95 0.79 -7.14
C GLY A 39 -7.56 0.28 -5.75
N PHE A 40 -6.62 0.95 -5.08
CA PHE A 40 -6.16 0.54 -3.75
C PHE A 40 -7.28 0.58 -2.68
N PRO A 41 -8.09 1.65 -2.55
CA PRO A 41 -9.22 1.66 -1.61
C PRO A 41 -10.20 0.50 -1.79
N LEU A 42 -10.50 0.12 -3.05
CA LEU A 42 -11.36 -1.02 -3.36
C LEU A 42 -10.70 -2.34 -2.94
N THR A 43 -9.42 -2.50 -3.26
CA THR A 43 -8.63 -3.68 -2.89
C THR A 43 -8.54 -3.83 -1.37
N LEU A 44 -8.26 -2.74 -0.66
CA LEU A 44 -8.16 -2.70 0.79
C LEU A 44 -9.52 -3.01 1.43
N LEU A 45 -10.62 -2.41 0.97
CA LEU A 45 -11.96 -2.72 1.48
C LEU A 45 -12.31 -4.19 1.25
N GLY A 46 -12.04 -4.73 0.06
CA GLY A 46 -12.28 -6.14 -0.25
C GLY A 46 -11.51 -7.07 0.68
N ALA A 47 -10.22 -6.79 0.92
CA ALA A 47 -9.39 -7.53 1.87
C ALA A 47 -9.96 -7.48 3.29
N LEU A 48 -10.41 -6.30 3.75
CA LEU A 48 -11.01 -6.14 5.08
C LEU A 48 -12.36 -6.88 5.18
N VAL A 49 -13.19 -6.88 4.13
CA VAL A 49 -14.43 -7.68 4.10
C VAL A 49 -14.11 -9.17 4.22
N LEU A 50 -13.12 -9.68 3.48
CA LEU A 50 -12.69 -11.07 3.62
C LEU A 50 -12.18 -11.37 5.04
N ALA A 51 -11.29 -10.52 5.56
CA ALA A 51 -10.72 -10.66 6.90
C ALA A 51 -11.77 -10.54 8.02
N SER A 52 -12.90 -9.87 7.77
CA SER A 52 -13.99 -9.78 8.74
C SER A 52 -14.69 -11.11 9.03
N SER A 53 -14.49 -12.12 8.18
CA SER A 53 -15.03 -13.48 8.36
C SER A 53 -14.18 -14.34 9.29
N VAL A 54 -13.00 -13.86 9.69
CA VAL A 54 -12.07 -14.58 10.58
C VAL A 54 -12.01 -13.85 11.92
N SER A 55 -11.88 -14.61 13.01
CA SER A 55 -11.62 -14.08 14.34
C SER A 55 -10.25 -14.55 14.82
N ILE A 56 -9.46 -13.61 15.35
CA ILE A 56 -8.12 -13.87 15.91
C ILE A 56 -8.19 -13.51 17.39
N ALA A 57 -8.13 -14.53 18.26
CA ALA A 57 -8.26 -14.36 19.71
C ALA A 57 -9.53 -13.55 20.13
N GLY A 58 -10.64 -13.75 19.42
CA GLY A 58 -11.91 -13.05 19.69
C GLY A 58 -12.05 -11.69 19.02
N VAL A 59 -11.00 -11.18 18.37
CA VAL A 59 -11.03 -9.90 17.63
C VAL A 59 -11.30 -10.16 16.15
N PRO A 60 -12.23 -9.43 15.49
CA PRO A 60 -12.44 -9.55 14.06
C PRO A 60 -11.14 -9.29 13.27
N GLY A 61 -10.81 -10.14 12.31
CA GLY A 61 -9.53 -10.10 11.59
C GLY A 61 -9.26 -8.78 10.89
N HIS A 62 -10.29 -8.12 10.37
CA HIS A 62 -10.18 -6.79 9.76
C HIS A 62 -9.74 -5.70 10.76
N VAL A 63 -10.11 -5.80 12.03
CA VAL A 63 -9.66 -4.89 13.10
C VAL A 63 -8.20 -5.16 13.42
N VAL A 64 -7.80 -6.44 13.49
CA VAL A 64 -6.39 -6.82 13.70
C VAL A 64 -5.52 -6.26 12.58
N LEU A 65 -5.93 -6.42 11.31
CA LEU A 65 -5.22 -5.85 10.17
C LEU A 65 -5.13 -4.32 10.25
N ALA A 66 -6.24 -3.64 10.54
CA ALA A 66 -6.25 -2.18 10.70
C ALA A 66 -5.22 -1.72 11.75
N VAL A 67 -5.21 -2.33 12.93
CA VAL A 67 -4.27 -1.99 14.01
C VAL A 67 -2.83 -2.26 13.59
N LEU A 68 -2.53 -3.42 13.01
CA LEU A 68 -1.18 -3.78 12.58
C LEU A 68 -0.64 -2.81 11.53
N TYR A 69 -1.44 -2.47 10.51
CA TYR A 69 -1.06 -1.51 9.48
C TYR A 69 -0.87 -0.11 10.06
N THR A 70 -1.82 0.37 10.89
CA THR A 70 -1.70 1.69 11.53
C THR A 70 -0.43 1.79 12.38
N LEU A 71 -0.13 0.80 13.22
CA LEU A 71 1.07 0.80 14.06
C LEU A 71 2.35 0.72 13.22
N GLY A 72 2.35 -0.13 12.19
CA GLY A 72 3.48 -0.25 11.27
C GLY A 72 3.76 1.07 10.54
N PHE A 73 2.72 1.76 10.07
CA PHE A 73 2.87 3.04 9.39
C PHE A 73 3.23 4.16 10.35
N LEU A 74 2.67 4.23 11.55
CA LEU A 74 3.08 5.17 12.60
C LEU A 74 4.57 5.03 12.94
N ALA A 75 5.10 3.80 12.91
CA ALA A 75 6.51 3.53 13.14
C ALA A 75 7.44 3.97 11.99
N LEU A 76 6.90 4.20 10.78
CA LEU A 76 7.64 4.77 9.63
C LEU A 76 7.45 6.28 9.51
N ASP A 77 6.21 6.76 9.61
CA ASP A 77 5.83 8.16 9.58
C ASP A 77 4.53 8.42 10.34
N ARG A 78 4.54 9.39 11.25
CA ARG A 78 3.40 9.69 12.12
C ARG A 78 2.16 10.16 11.35
N LEU A 79 2.30 11.03 10.36
CA LEU A 79 1.15 11.55 9.61
C LEU A 79 0.56 10.46 8.71
N VAL A 80 1.40 9.66 8.05
CA VAL A 80 0.92 8.52 7.24
C VAL A 80 0.17 7.51 8.11
N GLY A 81 0.71 7.19 9.29
CA GLY A 81 0.05 6.31 10.25
C GLY A 81 -1.30 6.84 10.74
N LEU A 82 -1.38 8.14 11.08
CA LEU A 82 -2.64 8.79 11.47
C LEU A 82 -3.65 8.83 10.32
N GLY A 83 -3.21 9.12 9.10
CA GLY A 83 -4.06 9.10 7.92
C GLY A 83 -4.64 7.71 7.67
N TYR A 84 -3.84 6.65 7.80
CA TYR A 84 -4.34 5.29 7.70
C TYR A 84 -5.25 4.90 8.86
N ALA A 85 -5.01 5.39 10.08
CA ALA A 85 -5.96 5.19 11.19
C ALA A 85 -7.35 5.71 10.82
N LEU A 86 -7.44 6.91 10.23
CA LEU A 86 -8.70 7.46 9.73
C LEU A 86 -9.29 6.60 8.59
N VAL A 87 -8.47 6.20 7.61
CA VAL A 87 -8.92 5.32 6.52
C VAL A 87 -9.51 4.03 7.07
N PHE A 88 -8.86 3.37 8.02
CA PHE A 88 -9.35 2.13 8.61
C PHE A 88 -10.63 2.30 9.43
N VAL A 89 -10.82 3.43 10.11
CA VAL A 89 -12.11 3.75 10.77
C VAL A 89 -13.23 3.82 9.73
N LEU A 90 -13.01 4.55 8.63
CA LEU A 90 -14.00 4.68 7.56
C LEU A 90 -14.30 3.34 6.88
N LEU A 91 -13.26 2.58 6.52
CA LEU A 91 -13.41 1.27 5.91
C LEU A 91 -14.01 0.24 6.87
N GLY A 92 -13.72 0.31 8.17
CA GLY A 92 -14.36 -0.52 9.20
C GLY A 92 -15.87 -0.27 9.30
N GLY A 93 -16.29 0.98 9.17
CA GLY A 93 -17.70 1.35 9.03
C GLY A 93 -18.32 0.72 7.77
N ALA A 94 -17.64 0.80 6.63
CA ALA A 94 -18.09 0.19 5.38
C ALA A 94 -18.17 -1.34 5.48
N VAL A 95 -17.19 -2.01 6.09
CA VAL A 95 -17.21 -3.46 6.36
C VAL A 95 -18.45 -3.82 7.20
N SER A 96 -18.71 -3.08 8.28
CA SER A 96 -19.88 -3.28 9.14
C SER A 96 -21.19 -3.12 8.37
N TRP A 97 -21.28 -2.09 7.51
CA TRP A 97 -22.44 -1.84 6.66
C TRP A 97 -22.70 -2.96 5.64
N ILE A 98 -21.63 -3.49 5.02
CA ILE A 98 -21.69 -4.61 4.08
C ILE A 98 -22.16 -5.88 4.80
N ARG A 99 -21.54 -6.20 5.94
CA ARG A 99 -21.87 -7.40 6.74
C ARG A 99 -23.32 -7.38 7.23
N ALA A 100 -23.80 -6.23 7.69
CA ALA A 100 -25.19 -6.06 8.14
C ALA A 100 -26.25 -6.32 7.05
N ARG A 101 -25.86 -6.28 5.77
CA ARG A 101 -26.74 -6.56 4.61
C ARG A 101 -26.55 -7.96 4.03
N GLY A 102 -25.94 -8.87 4.78
CA GLY A 102 -25.62 -10.22 4.30
C GLY A 102 -24.44 -10.27 3.33
N GLY A 103 -23.73 -9.14 3.14
CA GLY A 103 -22.50 -9.10 2.37
C GLY A 103 -21.39 -9.92 3.03
N GLY A 104 -20.56 -10.55 2.21
CA GLY A 104 -19.50 -11.42 2.69
C GLY A 104 -18.43 -11.65 1.63
N TRP A 105 -17.91 -12.88 1.57
CA TRP A 105 -16.81 -13.21 0.68
C TRP A 105 -17.04 -12.88 -0.81
N PRO A 106 -18.26 -12.97 -1.41
CA PRO A 106 -18.44 -12.63 -2.82
C PRO A 106 -18.20 -11.14 -3.08
N ILE A 107 -18.70 -10.28 -2.19
CA ILE A 107 -18.48 -8.82 -2.27
C ILE A 107 -17.01 -8.50 -2.03
N GLY A 108 -16.40 -9.12 -1.00
CA GLY A 108 -14.98 -8.92 -0.70
C GLY A 108 -14.08 -9.32 -1.88
N LEU A 109 -14.36 -10.47 -2.50
CA LEU A 109 -13.64 -10.94 -3.69
C LEU A 109 -13.89 -10.04 -4.91
N GLY A 110 -15.12 -9.61 -5.15
CA GLY A 110 -15.45 -8.68 -6.22
C GLY A 110 -14.65 -7.37 -6.10
N LEU A 111 -14.64 -6.77 -4.91
CA LEU A 111 -13.87 -5.55 -4.63
C LEU A 111 -12.36 -5.74 -4.81
N LEU A 112 -11.82 -6.87 -4.33
CA LEU A 112 -10.40 -7.24 -4.53
C LEU A 112 -10.05 -7.37 -6.01
N LEU A 113 -10.85 -8.10 -6.77
CA LEU A 113 -10.60 -8.32 -8.19
C LEU A 113 -10.74 -7.01 -8.97
N THR A 114 -11.79 -6.23 -8.74
CA THR A 114 -11.98 -4.93 -9.41
C THR A 114 -10.83 -3.97 -9.09
N GLY A 115 -10.52 -3.77 -7.81
CA GLY A 115 -9.44 -2.87 -7.40
C GLY A 115 -8.05 -3.34 -7.87
N GLY A 116 -7.81 -4.65 -7.85
CA GLY A 116 -6.59 -5.26 -8.38
C GLY A 116 -6.48 -5.08 -9.90
N ALA A 117 -7.54 -5.33 -10.65
CA ALA A 117 -7.55 -5.13 -12.10
C ALA A 117 -7.28 -3.66 -12.46
N THR A 118 -7.91 -2.70 -11.76
CA THR A 118 -7.65 -1.27 -11.98
C THR A 118 -6.16 -0.93 -11.83
N GLN A 119 -5.49 -1.48 -10.82
CA GLN A 119 -4.06 -1.28 -10.59
C GLN A 119 -3.20 -1.93 -11.68
N VAL A 120 -3.48 -3.19 -12.03
CA VAL A 120 -2.75 -3.90 -13.09
C VAL A 120 -2.92 -3.20 -14.44
N LEU A 121 -4.11 -2.71 -14.76
CA LEU A 121 -4.37 -1.94 -15.98
C LEU A 121 -3.53 -0.66 -16.04
N GLY A 122 -3.30 0.01 -14.90
CA GLY A 122 -2.41 1.16 -14.84
C GLY A 122 -1.00 0.84 -15.29
N HIS A 123 -0.41 -0.24 -14.75
CA HIS A 123 0.91 -0.72 -15.15
C HIS A 123 0.96 -1.09 -16.64
N VAL A 124 0.02 -1.92 -17.09
CA VAL A 124 0.04 -2.45 -18.46
C VAL A 124 -0.17 -1.34 -19.50
N ILE A 125 -1.09 -0.40 -19.27
CA ILE A 125 -1.43 0.64 -20.23
C ILE A 125 -0.39 1.76 -20.25
N TYR A 126 0.07 2.22 -19.09
CA TYR A 126 0.88 3.43 -18.98
C TYR A 126 2.38 3.16 -18.79
N GLU A 127 2.75 2.07 -18.12
CA GLU A 127 4.15 1.68 -17.92
C GLU A 127 4.62 0.63 -18.94
N ARG A 128 3.67 0.02 -19.67
CA ARG A 128 3.91 -1.08 -20.63
C ARG A 128 4.67 -2.25 -20.00
N ALA A 129 4.43 -2.46 -18.71
CA ALA A 129 5.06 -3.48 -17.90
C ALA A 129 4.02 -4.17 -17.02
N LEU A 130 4.35 -5.36 -16.53
CA LEU A 130 3.63 -5.95 -15.41
C LEU A 130 4.10 -5.31 -14.09
N PRO A 131 3.27 -5.34 -13.04
CA PRO A 131 3.69 -4.85 -11.73
C PRO A 131 4.96 -5.56 -11.25
N ALA A 132 5.94 -4.80 -10.77
CA ALA A 132 6.97 -5.37 -9.90
C ALA A 132 6.29 -5.90 -8.63
N PHE A 133 6.64 -7.11 -8.21
CA PHE A 133 5.97 -7.73 -7.07
C PHE A 133 6.98 -8.31 -6.09
N ARG A 134 7.26 -7.55 -5.03
CA ARG A 134 7.82 -8.07 -3.78
C ARG A 134 6.74 -8.04 -2.72
N ALA A 135 6.49 -9.16 -2.04
CA ALA A 135 5.32 -9.29 -1.14
C ALA A 135 5.22 -8.16 -0.11
N PHE A 136 6.33 -7.82 0.56
CA PHE A 136 6.33 -6.72 1.53
C PHE A 136 6.14 -5.34 0.87
N GLU A 137 6.64 -5.17 -0.35
CA GLU A 137 6.47 -3.93 -1.09
C GLU A 137 5.01 -3.74 -1.51
N ALA A 138 4.45 -4.72 -2.22
CA ALA A 138 3.07 -4.70 -2.69
C ALA A 138 2.05 -4.56 -1.54
N LEU A 139 2.29 -5.24 -0.41
CA LEU A 139 1.33 -5.25 0.70
C LEU A 139 1.53 -4.12 1.70
N PHE A 140 2.74 -3.58 1.88
CA PHE A 140 3.02 -2.65 2.98
C PHE A 140 3.64 -1.33 2.51
N THR A 141 4.78 -1.34 1.82
CA THR A 141 5.47 -0.09 1.47
C THR A 141 4.81 0.68 0.33
N THR A 142 4.18 0.01 -0.64
CA THR A 142 3.42 0.66 -1.72
C THR A 142 2.18 1.36 -1.18
N PRO A 143 1.32 0.75 -0.33
CA PRO A 143 0.26 1.46 0.38
C PRO A 143 0.74 2.66 1.19
N PHE A 144 1.86 2.51 1.92
CA PHE A 144 2.49 3.62 2.64
C PHE A 144 2.87 4.76 1.68
N TYR A 145 3.51 4.42 0.55
CA TYR A 145 3.92 5.38 -0.47
C TYR A 145 2.72 6.10 -1.10
N LEU A 146 1.61 5.40 -1.40
CA LEU A 146 0.41 6.03 -1.97
C LEU A 146 -0.15 7.13 -1.07
N LEU A 147 -0.19 6.95 0.26
CA LEU A 147 -0.66 8.04 1.11
C LEU A 147 0.40 9.15 1.24
N LEU A 148 1.68 8.77 1.33
CA LEU A 148 2.78 9.72 1.42
C LEU A 148 2.88 10.63 0.19
N THR A 149 2.63 10.13 -1.03
CA THR A 149 2.65 10.96 -2.25
C THR A 149 1.54 12.00 -2.27
N ILE A 150 0.37 11.70 -1.69
CA ILE A 150 -0.69 12.70 -1.50
C ILE A 150 -0.19 13.80 -0.55
N TYR A 151 0.44 13.43 0.56
CA TYR A 151 0.99 14.40 1.51
C TYR A 151 2.15 15.21 0.94
N MET A 152 3.03 14.61 0.15
CA MET A 152 4.12 15.30 -0.55
C MET A 152 3.59 16.37 -1.50
N ARG A 153 2.52 16.06 -2.26
CA ARG A 153 1.82 17.06 -3.10
C ARG A 153 1.21 18.21 -2.30
N LEU A 154 0.96 18.01 -1.01
CA LEU A 154 0.51 19.05 -0.06
C LEU A 154 1.69 19.74 0.65
N GLY A 155 2.93 19.45 0.27
CA GLY A 155 4.15 20.06 0.82
C GLY A 155 4.77 19.32 2.01
N TYR A 156 4.33 18.11 2.34
CA TYR A 156 4.90 17.34 3.44
C TYR A 156 6.20 16.63 3.04
N ARG A 157 7.24 16.74 3.90
CA ARG A 157 8.58 16.15 3.69
C ARG A 157 9.22 16.44 2.31
N PRO A 158 9.37 17.71 1.91
CA PRO A 158 10.00 18.06 0.62
C PRO A 158 11.48 17.64 0.53
N GLY A 159 12.16 17.46 1.67
CA GLY A 159 13.52 16.89 1.69
C GLY A 159 13.54 15.43 1.26
N LEU A 160 12.59 14.63 1.77
CA LEU A 160 12.48 13.21 1.41
C LEU A 160 12.04 13.06 -0.05
N GLU A 161 11.10 13.89 -0.52
CA GLU A 161 10.67 13.88 -1.91
C GLU A 161 11.85 14.13 -2.87
N ARG A 162 12.68 15.15 -2.61
CA ARG A 162 13.90 15.40 -3.37
C ARG A 162 14.90 14.24 -3.33
N GLU A 163 15.05 13.58 -2.17
CA GLU A 163 15.92 12.41 -2.05
C GLU A 163 15.41 11.24 -2.90
N ILE A 164 14.11 10.95 -2.85
CA ILE A 164 13.46 9.92 -3.67
C ILE A 164 13.65 10.20 -5.17
N GLU A 165 13.51 11.46 -5.59
CA GLU A 165 13.68 11.88 -6.99
C GLU A 165 15.13 11.81 -7.48
N ALA A 166 16.09 12.06 -6.59
CA ALA A 166 17.51 11.99 -6.92
C ALA A 166 18.04 10.55 -7.01
N LEU A 167 17.36 9.60 -6.38
CA LEU A 167 17.76 8.20 -6.35
C LEU A 167 17.27 7.45 -7.59
N ARG A 168 18.13 6.56 -8.11
CA ARG A 168 17.75 5.55 -9.08
C ARG A 168 17.56 4.21 -8.36
N PRO A 169 16.58 3.38 -8.78
CA PRO A 169 16.39 2.07 -8.18
C PRO A 169 17.67 1.25 -8.32
N ARG A 170 18.12 0.64 -7.23
CA ARG A 170 19.28 -0.27 -7.26
C ARG A 170 18.88 -1.71 -7.57
N TRP A 171 17.60 -2.00 -7.81
CA TRP A 171 17.10 -3.34 -8.12
C TRP A 171 16.14 -3.30 -9.31
N ASN A 172 16.13 -4.39 -10.09
CA ASN A 172 15.08 -4.61 -11.08
C ASN A 172 13.80 -5.14 -10.42
N GLY A 173 12.69 -5.12 -11.15
CA GLY A 173 11.38 -5.60 -10.67
C GLY A 173 11.35 -7.11 -10.34
N ALA A 174 12.43 -7.84 -10.60
CA ALA A 174 12.64 -9.25 -10.25
C ALA A 174 13.57 -9.45 -9.04
N GLY A 175 13.91 -8.37 -8.31
CA GLY A 175 14.71 -8.44 -7.08
C GLY A 175 16.22 -8.59 -7.27
N ARG A 176 16.75 -8.49 -8.50
CA ARG A 176 18.20 -8.48 -8.76
C ARG A 176 18.75 -7.06 -8.69
N ARG A 177 19.94 -6.88 -8.07
CA ARG A 177 20.62 -5.58 -8.07
C ARG A 177 20.95 -5.16 -9.51
N LEU A 178 20.71 -3.89 -9.82
CA LEU A 178 21.23 -3.20 -10.99
C LEU A 178 22.65 -2.75 -10.61
N GLY A 179 23.65 -3.15 -11.41
CA GLY A 179 25.06 -2.86 -11.18
C GLY A 179 25.41 -1.38 -11.32
#